data_AF-A0A7Y4XT48-F1
#
_entry.id   AF-A0A7Y4XT48-F1
#
_cell.length_a   1.000
_cell.length_b   1.000
_cell.length_c   1.000
_cell.angle_alpha   90.00
_cell.angle_beta   90.00
_cell.angle_gamma   90.00
#
_symmetry.space_group_name_H-M   'P 1'
#
loop_
_entity.id
_entity.type
_entity.pdbx_description
1 polymer ?
#
loop_
_entity_poly.entity_id
_entity_poly.type
_entity_poly.pdbx_seq_one_letter_code
_entity_poly.pdbx_strand_id
1 'polypeptide(L)'
;MAMLFFQVIYFLERTSDRKRLLYLILLVSVILYNITSGLFPDQNIPIPVMLQTILAYLFAFGTSMYFVYYYYKAFNLRRLKFFVTFGSLIFLFVPFLFLFVVPYYITGDLAQSRKLGVVIPFLYGIAFIGATTRAFIYKFREREYSDRIKFQLVISAYIALLCWVALPLIVFFGDFQVLEHSVTNSGFMVMTLVYIRSSIHQARREYDLLLDRVHSLEKLIEVNCGKYNLTSRETEIARLIMKGHPYKIVASDLGISEKTVARHVSNIFSKVSATNKVELINKLEQRDVQVH
;
A
#
# COMPACT_ATOMS: atom_id res chain seq x y z
N MET A 1 2.22 -12.81 13.96
CA MET A 1 3.23 -12.06 14.75
C MET A 1 4.42 -11.59 13.91
N ALA A 2 5.26 -12.48 13.35
CA ALA A 2 6.43 -12.07 12.56
C ALA A 2 6.12 -11.15 11.36
N MET A 3 5.05 -11.46 10.60
CA MET A 3 4.59 -10.60 9.50
C MET A 3 4.20 -9.19 9.97
N LEU A 4 3.54 -9.05 11.13
CA LEU A 4 3.16 -7.75 11.67
C LEU A 4 4.40 -6.92 12.02
N PHE A 5 5.34 -7.51 12.75
CA PHE A 5 6.57 -6.83 13.16
C PHE A 5 7.36 -6.29 11.97
N PHE A 6 7.56 -7.13 10.95
CA PHE A 6 8.24 -6.72 9.72
C PHE A 6 7.48 -5.57 9.03
N GLN A 7 6.16 -5.69 8.87
CA GLN A 7 5.37 -4.67 8.17
C GLN A 7 5.32 -3.33 8.91
N VAL A 8 5.39 -3.35 10.25
CA VAL A 8 5.51 -2.13 11.06
C VAL A 8 6.82 -1.42 10.79
N ILE A 9 7.96 -2.13 10.77
CA ILE A 9 9.27 -1.55 10.44
C ILE A 9 9.23 -0.88 9.07
N TYR A 10 8.73 -1.60 8.06
CA TYR A 10 8.60 -1.07 6.70
C TYR A 10 7.65 0.13 6.62
N PHE A 11 6.58 0.16 7.43
CA PHE A 11 5.69 1.32 7.47
C PHE A 11 6.36 2.54 8.09
N LEU A 12 7.12 2.36 9.18
CA LEU A 12 7.87 3.44 9.82
C LEU A 12 8.94 4.02 8.90
N GLU A 13 9.54 3.20 8.03
CA GLU A 13 10.48 3.65 6.98
C GLU A 13 9.81 4.59 5.96
N ARG A 14 8.52 4.38 5.64
CA ARG A 14 7.77 5.17 4.66
C ARG A 14 6.33 5.41 5.10
N THR A 15 6.15 6.32 6.08
CA THR A 15 4.85 6.64 6.68
C THR A 15 3.81 7.21 5.70
N SER A 16 4.27 7.72 4.55
CA SER A 16 3.38 8.22 3.49
C SER A 16 2.66 7.11 2.71
N ASP A 17 3.06 5.83 2.84
CA ASP A 17 2.41 4.71 2.15
C ASP A 17 1.08 4.32 2.81
N ARG A 18 0.00 4.97 2.37
CA ARG A 18 -1.36 4.67 2.84
C ARG A 18 -1.79 3.22 2.57
N LYS A 19 -1.30 2.55 1.52
CA LYS A 19 -1.69 1.16 1.25
C LYS A 19 -1.12 0.21 2.30
N ARG A 20 0.11 0.49 2.76
CA ARG A 20 0.75 -0.25 3.85
C ARG A 20 0.01 -0.09 5.17
N LEU A 21 -0.40 1.15 5.49
CA LEU A 21 -1.23 1.40 6.68
C LEU A 21 -2.53 0.57 6.65
N LEU A 22 -3.24 0.57 5.52
CA LEU A 22 -4.47 -0.19 5.37
C LEU A 22 -4.24 -1.70 5.57
N TYR A 23 -3.13 -2.22 5.07
CA TYR A 23 -2.73 -3.61 5.25
C TYR A 23 -2.33 -3.93 6.71
N LEU A 24 -1.66 -3.02 7.41
CA LEU A 24 -1.34 -3.18 8.83
C LEU A 24 -2.60 -3.29 9.69
N ILE A 25 -3.60 -2.44 9.43
CA ILE A 25 -4.90 -2.50 10.12
C ILE A 25 -5.57 -3.86 9.87
N LEU A 26 -5.46 -4.40 8.64
CA LEU A 26 -5.99 -5.72 8.31
C LEU A 26 -5.30 -6.82 9.12
N LEU A 27 -3.97 -6.78 9.20
CA LEU A 27 -3.18 -7.73 10.00
C LEU A 27 -3.55 -7.67 11.49
N VAL A 28 -3.70 -6.47 12.04
CA VAL A 28 -4.14 -6.28 13.42
C VAL A 28 -5.53 -6.86 13.63
N SER A 29 -6.47 -6.62 12.71
CA SER A 29 -7.82 -7.19 12.76
C SER A 29 -7.80 -8.73 12.76
N VAL A 30 -6.97 -9.34 11.90
CA VAL A 30 -6.81 -10.80 11.84
C VAL A 30 -6.20 -11.35 13.13
N ILE A 31 -5.24 -10.65 13.73
CA ILE A 31 -4.66 -11.05 15.01
C ILE A 31 -5.71 -10.99 16.13
N LEU A 32 -6.50 -9.91 16.18
CA LEU A 32 -7.59 -9.78 17.16
C LEU A 32 -8.62 -10.90 16.98
N TYR A 33 -9.01 -11.18 15.73
CA TYR A 33 -9.88 -12.31 15.40
C TYR A 33 -9.29 -13.63 15.90
N ASN A 34 -8.04 -13.96 15.57
CA ASN A 34 -7.39 -15.20 16.01
C ASN A 34 -7.29 -15.32 17.53
N ILE A 35 -6.98 -14.21 18.23
CA ILE A 35 -6.93 -14.17 19.69
C ILE A 35 -8.31 -14.44 20.27
N THR A 36 -9.34 -13.71 19.82
CA THR A 36 -10.69 -13.87 20.36
C THR A 36 -11.31 -15.23 20.04
N SER A 37 -11.06 -15.78 18.85
CA SER A 37 -11.53 -17.12 18.46
C SER A 37 -10.79 -18.23 19.22
N GLY A 38 -9.50 -18.05 19.52
CA GLY A 38 -8.73 -19.03 20.28
C GLY A 38 -8.96 -18.97 21.80
N LEU A 39 -9.23 -17.79 22.34
CA LEU A 39 -9.45 -17.57 23.77
C LEU A 39 -10.89 -17.86 24.18
N PHE A 40 -11.87 -17.48 23.35
CA PHE A 40 -13.28 -17.59 23.71
C PHE A 40 -13.95 -18.82 23.09
N PRO A 41 -14.84 -19.51 23.83
CA PRO A 41 -15.24 -19.22 25.21
C PRO A 41 -14.32 -19.85 26.27
N ASP A 42 -14.03 -19.12 27.34
CA ASP A 42 -13.32 -19.61 28.54
C ASP A 42 -14.17 -19.38 29.80
N GLN A 43 -14.42 -20.45 30.56
CA GLN A 43 -15.25 -20.42 31.77
C GLN A 43 -14.59 -19.66 32.93
N ASN A 44 -13.27 -19.47 32.90
CA ASN A 44 -12.54 -18.74 33.94
C ASN A 44 -12.67 -17.21 33.82
N ILE A 45 -13.13 -16.73 32.66
CA ILE A 45 -13.30 -15.31 32.40
C ILE A 45 -14.69 -14.89 32.94
N PRO A 46 -14.79 -13.82 33.75
CA PRO A 46 -16.04 -13.37 34.37
C PRO A 46 -16.97 -12.66 33.38
N ILE A 47 -17.06 -13.16 32.15
CA ILE A 47 -17.95 -12.71 31.08
C ILE A 47 -18.81 -13.90 30.68
N PRO A 48 -20.15 -13.76 30.57
CA PRO A 48 -21.01 -14.83 30.11
C PRO A 48 -20.53 -15.46 28.79
N VAL A 49 -20.53 -16.79 28.70
CA VAL A 49 -20.09 -17.56 27.51
C VAL A 49 -20.76 -17.02 26.23
N MET A 50 -22.05 -16.74 26.29
CA MET A 50 -22.79 -16.15 25.16
C MET A 50 -22.19 -14.83 24.68
N LEU A 51 -21.82 -13.93 25.60
CA LEU A 51 -21.20 -12.65 25.25
C LEU A 51 -19.78 -12.85 24.70
N GLN A 52 -19.01 -13.77 25.26
CA GLN A 52 -17.69 -14.12 24.73
C GLN A 52 -17.79 -14.63 23.28
N THR A 53 -18.74 -15.50 22.99
CA THR A 53 -19.00 -16.02 21.65
C THR A 53 -19.45 -14.91 20.70
N ILE A 54 -20.39 -14.06 21.10
CA ILE A 54 -20.82 -12.91 20.29
C ILE A 54 -19.64 -11.99 19.97
N LEU A 55 -18.75 -11.74 20.95
CA LEU A 55 -17.54 -10.94 20.74
C LEU A 55 -16.57 -11.59 19.74
N ALA A 56 -16.32 -12.90 19.84
CA ALA A 56 -15.47 -13.62 18.90
C ALA A 56 -15.99 -13.51 17.45
N TYR A 57 -17.30 -13.72 17.25
CA TYR A 57 -17.91 -13.55 15.93
C TYR A 57 -17.92 -12.09 15.46
N LEU A 58 -18.08 -11.11 16.36
CA LEU A 58 -17.99 -9.70 16.00
C LEU A 58 -16.61 -9.37 15.39
N PHE A 59 -15.52 -9.88 15.96
CA PHE A 59 -14.18 -9.71 15.37
C PHE A 59 -14.03 -10.43 14.02
N ALA A 60 -14.64 -11.61 13.85
CA ALA A 60 -14.63 -12.33 12.58
C ALA A 60 -15.37 -11.57 11.46
N PHE A 61 -16.58 -11.08 11.75
CA PHE A 61 -17.37 -10.27 10.81
C PHE A 61 -16.72 -8.91 10.55
N GLY A 62 -16.19 -8.24 11.58
CA GLY A 62 -15.45 -6.99 11.44
C GLY A 62 -14.21 -7.15 10.54
N THR A 63 -13.44 -8.22 10.74
CA THR A 63 -12.30 -8.55 9.89
C THR A 63 -12.73 -8.83 8.45
N SER A 64 -13.87 -9.50 8.25
CA SER A 64 -14.43 -9.76 6.93
C SER A 64 -14.88 -8.48 6.21
N MET A 65 -15.56 -7.57 6.91
CA MET A 65 -15.93 -6.26 6.36
C MET A 65 -14.68 -5.43 6.01
N TYR A 66 -13.69 -5.42 6.89
CA TYR A 66 -12.45 -4.69 6.64
C TYR A 66 -11.64 -5.32 5.50
N PHE A 67 -11.65 -6.65 5.33
CA PHE A 67 -11.05 -7.33 4.19
C PHE A 67 -11.65 -6.83 2.87
N VAL A 68 -12.98 -6.73 2.77
CA VAL A 68 -13.67 -6.17 1.58
C VAL A 68 -13.20 -4.74 1.28
N TYR A 69 -13.11 -3.89 2.32
CA TYR A 69 -12.62 -2.52 2.19
C TYR A 69 -11.15 -2.44 1.76
N TYR A 70 -10.29 -3.22 2.41
CA TYR A 70 -8.88 -3.32 2.08
C TYR A 70 -8.71 -3.78 0.63
N TYR A 71 -9.41 -4.84 0.22
CA TYR A 71 -9.36 -5.40 -1.13
C TYR A 71 -9.67 -4.34 -2.19
N TYR A 72 -10.75 -3.58 -1.99
CA TYR A 72 -11.13 -2.46 -2.84
C TYR A 72 -10.03 -1.41 -2.99
N LYS A 73 -9.39 -1.00 -1.88
CA LYS A 73 -8.33 0.01 -1.89
C LYS A 73 -7.01 -0.52 -2.44
N ALA A 74 -6.61 -1.73 -2.04
CA ALA A 74 -5.36 -2.38 -2.44
C ALA A 74 -5.30 -2.56 -3.96
N PHE A 75 -6.39 -3.05 -4.55
CA PHE A 75 -6.49 -3.25 -6.00
C PHE A 75 -7.06 -2.05 -6.75
N ASN A 76 -7.39 -0.93 -6.09
CA ASN A 76 -7.96 0.28 -6.70
C ASN A 76 -9.18 -0.02 -7.61
N LEU A 77 -10.13 -0.80 -7.11
CA LEU A 77 -11.27 -1.28 -7.88
C LEU A 77 -12.50 -0.39 -7.68
N ARG A 78 -12.50 0.82 -8.26
CA ARG A 78 -13.54 1.85 -8.07
C ARG A 78 -14.99 1.35 -8.20
N ARG A 79 -15.23 0.36 -9.07
CA ARG A 79 -16.56 -0.24 -9.29
C ARG A 79 -17.10 -1.07 -8.12
N LEU A 80 -16.28 -1.43 -7.13
CA LEU A 80 -16.72 -2.15 -5.93
C LEU A 80 -17.21 -1.22 -4.81
N LYS A 81 -17.32 0.10 -5.05
CA LYS A 81 -17.72 1.08 -4.02
C LYS A 81 -19.03 0.70 -3.32
N PHE A 82 -20.03 0.22 -4.05
CA PHE A 82 -21.30 -0.24 -3.48
C PHE A 82 -21.10 -1.39 -2.48
N PHE A 83 -20.41 -2.45 -2.90
CA PHE A 83 -20.11 -3.61 -2.07
C PHE A 83 -19.39 -3.22 -0.78
N VAL A 84 -18.43 -2.31 -0.88
CA VAL A 84 -17.60 -1.91 0.27
C VAL A 84 -18.35 -1.06 1.28
N THR A 85 -19.22 -0.16 0.81
CA THR A 85 -19.91 0.82 1.67
C THR A 85 -21.22 0.26 2.20
N PHE A 86 -22.26 0.28 1.38
CA PHE A 86 -23.58 -0.20 1.76
C PHE A 86 -23.66 -1.73 1.77
N GLY A 87 -23.01 -2.40 0.83
CA GLY A 87 -23.07 -3.86 0.71
C GLY A 87 -22.55 -4.58 1.95
N SER A 88 -21.38 -4.21 2.46
CA SER A 88 -20.79 -4.83 3.64
C SER A 88 -21.65 -4.61 4.89
N LEU A 89 -22.26 -3.44 5.03
CA LEU A 89 -23.17 -3.16 6.14
C LEU A 89 -24.46 -3.99 6.03
N ILE A 90 -25.10 -3.99 4.87
CA ILE A 90 -26.42 -4.63 4.65
C ILE A 90 -26.31 -6.16 4.58
N PHE A 91 -25.22 -6.71 4.05
CA PHE A 91 -25.10 -8.15 3.77
C PHE A 91 -24.09 -8.88 4.66
N LEU A 92 -23.32 -8.17 5.49
CA LEU A 92 -22.47 -8.80 6.53
C LEU A 92 -22.92 -8.38 7.92
N PHE A 93 -22.94 -7.08 8.23
CA PHE A 93 -23.19 -6.60 9.60
C PHE A 93 -24.65 -6.78 10.05
N VAL A 94 -25.62 -6.36 9.24
CA VAL A 94 -27.04 -6.50 9.56
C VAL A 94 -27.44 -7.98 9.73
N PRO A 95 -27.06 -8.91 8.81
CA PRO A 95 -27.30 -10.34 9.00
C PRO A 95 -26.63 -10.90 10.24
N PHE A 96 -25.43 -10.46 10.59
CA PHE A 96 -24.79 -10.86 11.85
C PHE A 96 -25.67 -10.48 13.06
N LEU A 97 -26.19 -9.25 13.12
CA LEU A 97 -27.05 -8.85 14.23
C LEU A 97 -28.36 -9.66 14.27
N PHE A 98 -29.07 -9.76 13.15
CA PHE A 98 -30.44 -10.29 13.14
C PHE A 98 -30.54 -11.80 12.92
N LEU A 99 -29.55 -12.43 12.29
CA LEU A 99 -29.56 -13.87 11.99
C LEU A 99 -28.57 -14.67 12.84
N PHE A 100 -27.61 -14.01 13.50
CA PHE A 100 -26.72 -14.66 14.46
C PHE A 100 -26.98 -14.20 15.89
N VAL A 101 -26.81 -12.91 16.21
CA VAL A 101 -26.87 -12.42 17.60
C VAL A 101 -28.26 -12.59 18.21
N VAL A 102 -29.31 -12.13 17.52
CA VAL A 102 -30.69 -12.20 18.04
C VAL A 102 -31.15 -13.65 18.23
N PRO A 103 -31.03 -14.57 17.24
CA PRO A 103 -31.39 -15.97 17.43
C PRO A 103 -30.60 -16.63 18.56
N TYR A 104 -29.28 -16.37 18.63
CA TYR A 104 -28.44 -16.98 19.65
C TYR A 104 -28.82 -16.51 21.06
N TYR A 105 -29.14 -15.23 21.21
CA TYR A 105 -29.59 -14.66 22.48
C TYR A 105 -30.92 -15.28 22.96
N ILE A 106 -31.84 -15.55 22.03
CA ILE A 106 -33.18 -16.06 22.35
C ILE A 106 -33.15 -17.57 22.61
N THR A 107 -32.46 -18.35 21.76
CA THR A 107 -32.54 -19.82 21.78
C THR A 107 -31.41 -20.46 22.57
N GLY A 108 -30.27 -19.77 22.73
CA GLY A 108 -29.03 -20.36 23.23
C GLY A 108 -28.38 -21.38 22.28
N ASP A 109 -28.99 -21.66 21.12
CA ASP A 109 -28.47 -22.62 20.15
C ASP A 109 -27.45 -21.95 19.22
N LEU A 110 -26.17 -22.17 19.54
CA LEU A 110 -25.07 -21.70 18.73
C LEU A 110 -25.02 -22.36 17.35
N ALA A 111 -25.32 -23.65 17.23
CA ALA A 111 -25.20 -24.38 15.98
C ALA A 111 -26.21 -23.87 14.94
N GLN A 112 -27.46 -23.63 15.37
CA GLN A 112 -28.49 -23.04 14.53
C GLN A 112 -28.13 -21.60 14.14
N SER A 113 -27.71 -20.78 15.11
CA SER A 113 -27.40 -19.38 14.90
C SER A 113 -26.22 -19.18 13.94
N ARG A 114 -25.19 -20.04 14.03
CA ARG A 114 -24.07 -20.06 13.07
C ARG A 114 -24.54 -20.29 11.65
N LYS A 115 -25.36 -21.32 11.42
CA LYS A 115 -25.89 -21.65 10.09
C LYS A 115 -26.68 -20.49 9.51
N LEU A 116 -27.58 -19.88 10.28
CA LEU A 116 -28.38 -18.74 9.84
C LEU A 116 -27.51 -17.51 9.53
N GLY A 117 -26.54 -17.21 10.41
CA GLY A 117 -25.68 -16.04 10.32
C GLY A 117 -24.80 -15.98 9.07
N VAL A 118 -24.46 -17.12 8.45
CA VAL A 118 -23.47 -17.18 7.36
C VAL A 118 -24.06 -17.34 5.96
N VAL A 119 -25.35 -17.64 5.82
CA VAL A 119 -26.00 -17.83 4.50
C VAL A 119 -25.93 -16.56 3.65
N ILE A 120 -26.34 -15.42 4.20
CA ILE A 120 -26.30 -14.14 3.46
C ILE A 120 -24.85 -13.71 3.17
N PRO A 121 -23.91 -13.74 4.13
CA PRO A 121 -22.50 -13.49 3.85
C PRO A 121 -21.89 -14.35 2.75
N PHE A 122 -22.26 -15.63 2.66
CA PHE A 122 -21.80 -16.52 1.60
C PHE A 122 -22.28 -16.06 0.23
N LEU A 123 -23.58 -15.77 0.08
CA LEU A 123 -24.15 -15.25 -1.16
C LEU A 123 -23.55 -13.89 -1.55
N TYR A 124 -23.31 -13.02 -0.56
CA TYR A 124 -22.60 -11.77 -0.76
C TYR A 124 -21.18 -12.01 -1.26
N GLY A 125 -20.46 -12.99 -0.73
CA GLY A 125 -19.13 -13.39 -1.20
C GLY A 125 -19.11 -13.81 -2.66
N ILE A 126 -20.08 -14.63 -3.08
CA ILE A 126 -20.25 -15.03 -4.49
C ILE A 126 -20.52 -13.81 -5.38
N ALA A 127 -21.44 -12.93 -4.97
CA ALA A 127 -21.74 -11.70 -5.70
C ALA A 127 -20.51 -10.78 -5.79
N PHE A 128 -19.71 -10.69 -4.73
CA PHE A 128 -18.48 -9.91 -4.69
C PHE A 128 -17.41 -10.46 -5.63
N ILE A 129 -17.28 -11.79 -5.78
CA ILE A 129 -16.43 -12.42 -6.80
C ILE A 129 -16.85 -11.95 -8.20
N GLY A 130 -18.13 -12.07 -8.55
CA GLY A 130 -18.61 -11.66 -9.88
C GLY A 130 -18.45 -10.15 -10.15
N ALA A 131 -18.63 -9.32 -9.11
CA ALA A 131 -18.35 -7.88 -9.20
C ALA A 131 -16.85 -7.59 -9.39
N THR A 132 -16.00 -8.35 -8.69
CA THR A 132 -14.54 -8.25 -8.79
C THR A 132 -14.05 -8.61 -10.19
N THR A 133 -14.59 -9.67 -10.79
CA THR A 133 -14.30 -10.05 -12.18
C THR A 133 -14.60 -8.90 -13.14
N ARG A 134 -15.79 -8.32 -13.06
CA ARG A 134 -16.19 -7.16 -13.88
C ARG A 134 -15.29 -5.94 -13.62
N ALA A 135 -14.89 -5.71 -12.38
CA ALA A 135 -14.02 -4.60 -12.01
C ALA A 135 -12.60 -4.76 -12.59
N PHE A 136 -12.02 -5.96 -12.57
CA PHE A 136 -10.72 -6.23 -13.18
C PHE A 136 -10.75 -6.14 -14.70
N ILE A 137 -11.78 -6.70 -15.36
CA ILE A 137 -11.96 -6.58 -16.80
C ILE A 137 -11.97 -5.11 -17.22
N TYR A 138 -12.70 -4.27 -16.49
CA TYR A 138 -12.74 -2.83 -16.76
C TYR A 138 -11.38 -2.15 -16.49
N LYS A 139 -10.75 -2.46 -15.35
CA LYS A 139 -9.48 -1.87 -14.95
C LYS A 139 -8.34 -2.15 -15.95
N PHE A 140 -8.32 -3.34 -16.54
CA PHE A 140 -7.25 -3.75 -17.46
C PHE A 140 -7.58 -3.59 -18.94
N ARG A 141 -8.66 -2.86 -19.26
CA ARG A 141 -9.03 -2.55 -20.65
C ARG A 141 -8.00 -1.64 -21.34
N GLU A 142 -7.27 -0.82 -20.58
CA GLU A 142 -6.22 0.08 -21.08
C GLU A 142 -4.82 -0.58 -20.96
N ARG A 143 -3.95 -0.38 -21.96
CA ARG A 143 -2.64 -1.09 -22.14
C ARG A 143 -1.54 -0.66 -21.15
N GLU A 144 -1.88 -0.31 -19.91
CA GLU A 144 -0.92 0.31 -18.97
C GLU A 144 -0.04 -0.72 -18.21
N TYR A 145 -0.43 -2.00 -18.21
CA TYR A 145 0.29 -3.07 -17.49
C TYR A 145 0.84 -4.16 -18.43
N SER A 146 2.01 -4.70 -18.11
CA SER A 146 2.51 -5.95 -18.71
C SER A 146 1.61 -7.12 -18.31
N ASP A 147 1.40 -8.07 -19.23
CA ASP A 147 0.48 -9.20 -19.04
C ASP A 147 0.88 -10.12 -17.88
N ARG A 148 2.19 -10.27 -17.61
CA ARG A 148 2.67 -11.01 -16.43
C ARG A 148 2.23 -10.38 -15.11
N ILE A 149 2.31 -9.05 -15.01
CA ILE A 149 1.93 -8.31 -13.79
C ILE A 149 0.41 -8.35 -13.60
N LYS A 150 -0.37 -8.19 -14.69
CA LYS A 150 -1.83 -8.35 -14.66
C LYS A 150 -2.20 -9.73 -14.12
N PHE A 151 -1.63 -10.79 -14.69
CA PHE A 151 -1.91 -12.18 -14.32
C PHE A 151 -1.63 -12.45 -12.84
N GLN A 152 -0.44 -12.06 -12.35
CA GLN A 152 -0.07 -12.24 -10.95
C GLN A 152 -1.01 -11.48 -10.00
N LEU A 153 -1.38 -10.25 -10.34
CA LEU A 153 -2.27 -9.42 -9.54
C LEU A 153 -3.69 -9.97 -9.51
N VAL A 154 -4.22 -10.46 -10.64
CA VAL A 154 -5.56 -11.03 -10.71
C VAL A 154 -5.65 -12.36 -9.95
N ILE A 155 -4.69 -13.27 -10.16
CA ILE A 155 -4.70 -14.58 -9.50
C ILE A 155 -4.59 -14.45 -7.99
N SER A 156 -3.66 -13.65 -7.50
CA SER A 156 -3.51 -13.41 -6.06
C SER A 156 -4.78 -12.86 -5.43
N ALA A 157 -5.43 -11.92 -6.12
CA ALA A 157 -6.69 -11.34 -5.69
C ALA A 157 -7.80 -12.41 -5.62
N TYR A 158 -7.84 -13.37 -6.54
CA TYR A 158 -8.81 -14.47 -6.48
C TYR A 158 -8.48 -15.51 -5.41
N ILE A 159 -7.22 -15.87 -5.21
CA ILE A 159 -6.83 -16.82 -4.15
C ILE A 159 -7.29 -16.29 -2.78
N ALA A 160 -6.98 -15.03 -2.49
CA ALA A 160 -7.39 -14.38 -1.25
C ALA A 160 -8.91 -14.35 -1.08
N LEU A 161 -9.62 -14.02 -2.16
CA LEU A 161 -11.06 -13.91 -2.15
C LEU A 161 -11.73 -15.28 -1.97
N LEU A 162 -11.20 -16.34 -2.60
CA LEU A 162 -11.68 -17.70 -2.44
C LEU A 162 -11.45 -18.21 -1.02
N CYS A 163 -10.28 -17.97 -0.42
CA CYS A 163 -10.04 -18.30 0.98
C CYS A 163 -11.03 -17.59 1.91
N TRP A 164 -11.38 -16.32 1.63
CA TRP A 164 -12.35 -15.58 2.41
C TRP A 164 -13.79 -16.09 2.23
N VAL A 165 -14.23 -16.37 0.99
CA VAL A 165 -15.58 -16.90 0.70
C VAL A 165 -15.76 -18.34 1.21
N ALA A 166 -14.68 -19.10 1.40
CA ALA A 166 -14.74 -20.41 2.01
C ALA A 166 -15.12 -20.38 3.51
N LEU A 167 -14.89 -19.27 4.24
CA LEU A 167 -15.14 -19.23 5.69
C LEU A 167 -16.61 -19.42 6.06
N PRO A 168 -17.58 -18.69 5.45
CA PRO A 168 -19.01 -18.97 5.65
C PRO A 168 -19.39 -20.42 5.40
N LEU A 169 -18.77 -21.07 4.40
CA LEU A 169 -19.04 -22.47 4.06
C LEU A 169 -18.55 -23.41 5.17
N ILE A 170 -17.33 -23.19 5.66
CA ILE A 170 -16.74 -23.98 6.75
C ILE A 170 -17.62 -23.86 8.02
N VAL A 171 -18.01 -22.64 8.39
CA VAL A 171 -18.85 -22.36 9.56
C VAL A 171 -20.25 -22.98 9.43
N PHE A 172 -20.81 -23.05 8.22
CA PHE A 172 -22.12 -23.64 7.99
C PHE A 172 -22.14 -25.15 8.27
N PHE A 173 -21.08 -25.86 7.91
CA PHE A 173 -21.00 -27.31 8.04
C PHE A 173 -20.54 -27.79 9.42
N GLY A 174 -19.85 -26.96 10.20
CA GLY A 174 -19.45 -27.34 11.54
C GLY A 174 -18.44 -26.41 12.19
N ASP A 175 -17.93 -26.89 13.33
CA ASP A 175 -16.92 -26.20 14.12
C ASP A 175 -15.53 -26.71 13.76
N PHE A 176 -14.99 -26.22 12.64
CA PHE A 176 -13.68 -26.63 12.13
C PHE A 176 -12.66 -25.52 12.32
N GLN A 177 -12.44 -25.10 13.56
CA GLN A 177 -11.56 -23.97 13.90
C GLN A 177 -10.17 -24.07 13.25
N VAL A 178 -9.54 -25.26 13.30
CA VAL A 178 -8.23 -25.49 12.68
C VAL A 178 -8.27 -25.23 11.17
N LEU A 179 -9.33 -25.70 10.49
CA LEU A 179 -9.51 -25.49 9.05
C LEU A 179 -9.79 -24.01 8.75
N GLU A 180 -10.67 -23.36 9.51
CA GLU A 180 -11.02 -21.95 9.37
C GLU A 180 -9.77 -21.05 9.47
N HIS A 181 -8.96 -21.26 10.52
CA HIS A 181 -7.73 -20.50 10.74
C HIS A 181 -6.68 -20.82 9.69
N SER A 182 -6.54 -22.09 9.29
CA SER A 182 -5.60 -22.50 8.23
C SER A 182 -5.94 -21.84 6.90
N VAL A 183 -7.21 -21.84 6.50
CA VAL A 183 -7.69 -21.23 5.25
C VAL A 183 -7.49 -19.72 5.28
N THR A 184 -7.87 -19.07 6.38
CA THR A 184 -7.72 -17.62 6.58
C THR A 184 -6.25 -17.22 6.50
N ASN A 185 -5.39 -17.85 7.32
CA ASN A 185 -3.97 -17.52 7.39
C ASN A 185 -3.25 -17.81 6.06
N SER A 186 -3.60 -18.88 5.35
CA SER A 186 -3.04 -19.19 4.03
C SER A 186 -3.41 -18.12 2.99
N GLY A 187 -4.69 -17.71 2.94
CA GLY A 187 -5.15 -16.64 2.06
C GLY A 187 -4.43 -15.30 2.32
N PHE A 188 -4.29 -14.94 3.60
CA PHE A 188 -3.53 -13.76 3.99
C PHE A 188 -2.05 -13.87 3.66
N MET A 189 -1.42 -15.03 3.85
CA MET A 189 -0.01 -15.24 3.50
C MET A 189 0.24 -15.02 2.01
N VAL A 190 -0.63 -15.53 1.14
CA VAL A 190 -0.54 -15.29 -0.31
C VAL A 190 -0.68 -13.80 -0.63
N MET A 191 -1.65 -13.11 -0.03
CA MET A 191 -1.81 -11.66 -0.19
C MET A 191 -0.57 -10.88 0.27
N THR A 192 0.03 -11.31 1.38
CA THR A 192 1.22 -10.69 1.95
C THR A 192 2.41 -10.80 1.00
N LEU A 193 2.66 -12.00 0.48
CA LEU A 193 3.77 -12.25 -0.45
C LEU A 193 3.62 -11.43 -1.73
N VAL A 194 2.39 -11.33 -2.25
CA VAL A 194 2.10 -10.55 -3.44
C VAL A 194 2.25 -9.06 -3.18
N TYR A 195 1.72 -8.57 -2.05
CA TYR A 195 1.87 -7.18 -1.65
C TYR A 195 3.35 -6.81 -1.50
N ILE A 196 4.15 -7.62 -0.82
CA ILE A 196 5.60 -7.42 -0.66
C ILE A 196 6.28 -7.39 -2.03
N ARG A 197 6.02 -8.38 -2.90
CA ARG A 197 6.60 -8.42 -4.26
C ARG A 197 6.21 -7.19 -5.09
N SER A 198 4.93 -6.83 -5.07
CA SER A 198 4.42 -5.64 -5.76
C SER A 198 5.06 -4.37 -5.21
N SER A 199 5.24 -4.27 -3.89
CA SER A 199 5.85 -3.13 -3.23
C SER A 199 7.33 -3.00 -3.57
N ILE A 200 8.08 -4.11 -3.59
CA ILE A 200 9.50 -4.13 -3.98
C ILE A 200 9.64 -3.75 -5.45
N HIS A 201 8.81 -4.31 -6.32
CA HIS A 201 8.86 -4.00 -7.75
C HIS A 201 8.55 -2.52 -8.01
N GLN A 202 7.55 -1.97 -7.32
CA GLN A 202 7.22 -0.56 -7.43
C GLN A 202 8.34 0.34 -6.89
N ALA A 203 8.95 -0.01 -5.75
CA ALA A 203 10.07 0.73 -5.18
C ALA A 203 11.30 0.73 -6.10
N ARG A 204 11.62 -0.41 -6.72
CA ARG A 204 12.70 -0.50 -7.71
C ARG A 204 12.44 0.37 -8.94
N ARG A 205 11.22 0.31 -9.49
CA ARG A 205 10.85 1.17 -10.63
C ARG A 205 10.92 2.66 -10.29
N GLU A 206 10.48 3.05 -9.09
CA GLU A 206 10.59 4.43 -8.62
C GLU A 206 12.07 4.86 -8.50
N TYR A 207 12.92 3.98 -7.98
CA TYR A 207 14.36 4.20 -7.90
C TYR A 207 15.01 4.35 -9.29
N ASP A 208 14.70 3.45 -10.23
CA ASP A 208 15.21 3.50 -11.60
C ASP A 208 14.80 4.82 -12.30
N LEU A 209 13.54 5.24 -12.15
CA LEU A 209 13.05 6.51 -12.69
C LEU A 209 13.75 7.73 -12.06
N LEU A 210 14.09 7.66 -10.77
CA LEU A 210 14.84 8.72 -10.11
C LEU A 210 16.27 8.80 -10.64
N LEU A 211 16.94 7.65 -10.84
CA LEU A 211 18.27 7.61 -11.46
C LEU A 211 18.24 8.16 -12.89
N ASP A 212 17.25 7.77 -13.69
CA ASP A 212 17.07 8.28 -15.05
C ASP A 212 16.87 9.80 -15.04
N ARG A 213 16.08 10.34 -14.09
CA ARG A 213 15.91 11.79 -13.93
C ARG A 213 17.22 12.48 -13.55
N VAL A 214 17.97 11.96 -12.59
CA VAL A 214 19.27 12.52 -12.19
C VAL A 214 20.23 12.54 -13.38
N HIS A 215 20.35 11.43 -14.11
CA HIS A 215 21.20 11.36 -15.29
C HIS A 215 20.76 12.32 -16.40
N SER A 216 19.46 12.44 -16.65
CA SER A 216 18.92 13.39 -17.62
C SER A 216 19.22 14.85 -17.24
N LEU A 217 19.18 15.17 -15.94
CA LEU A 217 19.51 16.50 -15.42
C LEU A 217 21.01 16.81 -15.57
N GLU A 218 21.88 15.84 -15.25
CA GLU A 218 23.33 16.00 -15.43
C GLU A 218 23.68 16.25 -16.91
N LYS A 219 23.05 15.51 -17.82
CA LYS A 219 23.21 15.72 -19.27
C LYS A 219 22.70 17.09 -19.72
N LEU A 220 21.57 17.54 -19.21
CA LEU A 220 21.01 18.86 -19.51
C LEU A 220 21.95 19.99 -19.03
N ILE A 221 22.48 19.87 -17.82
CA ILE A 221 23.45 20.83 -17.27
C ILE A 221 24.69 20.89 -18.16
N GLU A 222 25.22 19.74 -18.59
CA GLU A 222 26.38 19.69 -19.48
C GLU A 222 26.13 20.37 -20.83
N VAL A 223 24.97 20.13 -21.45
CA VAL A 223 24.55 20.80 -22.69
C VAL A 223 24.44 22.32 -22.48
N ASN A 224 23.83 22.76 -21.38
CA ASN A 224 23.67 24.18 -21.08
C ASN A 224 25.01 24.86 -20.77
N CYS A 225 25.91 24.20 -20.06
CA CYS A 225 27.28 24.69 -19.84
C CYS A 225 28.00 24.93 -21.19
N GLY A 226 27.83 24.01 -22.15
CA GLY A 226 28.31 24.17 -23.53
C GLY A 226 27.66 25.37 -24.24
N LYS A 227 26.33 25.53 -24.12
CA LYS A 227 25.59 26.67 -24.68
C LYS A 227 26.09 28.03 -24.18
N TYR A 228 26.45 28.12 -22.90
CA TYR A 228 27.02 29.33 -22.29
C TYR A 228 28.54 29.46 -22.45
N ASN A 229 29.18 28.59 -23.23
CA ASN A 229 30.63 28.57 -23.46
C ASN A 229 31.45 28.52 -22.15
N LEU A 230 30.99 27.74 -21.17
CA LEU A 230 31.76 27.45 -19.98
C LEU A 230 32.93 26.52 -20.34
N THR A 231 34.11 26.84 -19.82
CA THR A 231 35.28 25.96 -19.95
C THR A 231 35.07 24.67 -19.13
N SER A 232 35.88 23.64 -19.36
CA SER A 232 35.83 22.40 -18.57
C SER A 232 35.97 22.67 -17.07
N ARG A 233 36.84 23.62 -16.70
CA ARG A 233 37.06 24.00 -15.30
C ARG A 233 35.89 24.79 -14.71
N GLU A 234 35.29 25.69 -15.49
CA GLU A 234 34.09 26.42 -15.07
C GLU A 234 32.88 25.49 -14.94
N THR A 235 32.75 24.49 -15.81
CA THR A 235 31.70 23.46 -15.74
C THR A 235 31.82 22.63 -14.46
N GLU A 236 33.04 22.21 -14.11
CA GLU A 236 33.31 21.47 -12.87
C GLU A 236 32.95 22.29 -11.63
N ILE A 237 33.36 23.56 -11.59
CA ILE A 237 33.03 24.50 -10.51
C ILE A 237 31.52 24.77 -10.44
N ALA A 238 30.85 24.96 -11.58
CA ALA A 238 29.41 25.16 -11.65
C ALA A 238 28.65 23.96 -11.06
N ARG A 239 29.03 22.72 -11.40
CA ARG A 239 28.42 21.50 -10.86
C ARG A 239 28.52 21.41 -9.34
N LEU A 240 29.70 21.71 -8.78
CA LEU A 240 29.90 21.67 -7.32
C LEU A 240 29.09 22.75 -6.60
N ILE A 241 28.97 23.94 -7.20
CA ILE A 241 28.15 25.02 -6.64
C ILE A 241 26.67 24.66 -6.68
N MET A 242 26.18 24.10 -7.78
CA MET A 242 24.80 23.61 -7.91
C MET A 242 24.47 22.55 -6.86
N LYS A 243 25.42 21.67 -6.52
CA LYS A 243 25.30 20.67 -5.44
C LYS A 243 25.30 21.25 -4.03
N GLY A 244 25.48 22.56 -3.87
CA GLY A 244 25.45 23.21 -2.55
C GLY A 244 26.81 23.39 -1.89
N HIS A 245 27.92 22.95 -2.49
CA HIS A 245 29.23 23.03 -1.85
C HIS A 245 29.67 24.49 -1.65
N PRO A 246 30.18 24.86 -0.46
CA PRO A 246 30.75 26.18 -0.21
C PRO A 246 32.11 26.31 -0.90
N TYR A 247 32.55 27.54 -1.19
CA TYR A 247 33.78 27.78 -1.97
C TYR A 247 35.02 27.14 -1.36
N LYS A 248 35.10 27.06 -0.03
CA LYS A 248 36.16 26.34 0.70
C LYS A 248 36.25 24.86 0.34
N ILE A 249 35.11 24.17 0.25
CA ILE A 249 35.07 22.75 -0.11
C ILE A 249 35.41 22.58 -1.59
N VAL A 250 34.84 23.43 -2.46
CA VAL A 250 35.19 23.43 -3.89
C VAL A 250 36.69 23.66 -4.11
N ALA A 251 37.28 24.60 -3.38
CA ALA A 251 38.71 24.90 -3.44
C ALA A 251 39.57 23.70 -3.04
N SER A 252 39.20 23.03 -1.94
CA SER A 252 39.86 21.82 -1.45
C SER A 252 39.75 20.67 -2.45
N ASP A 253 38.55 20.37 -2.94
CA ASP A 253 38.29 19.27 -3.87
C ASP A 253 39.05 19.44 -5.20
N LEU A 254 39.20 20.70 -5.62
CA LEU A 254 39.81 21.06 -6.90
C LEU A 254 41.30 21.42 -6.80
N GLY A 255 41.89 21.42 -5.60
CA GLY A 255 43.30 21.77 -5.39
C GLY A 255 43.67 23.21 -5.75
N ILE A 256 42.76 24.16 -5.56
CA ILE A 256 42.95 25.59 -5.88
C ILE A 256 42.60 26.49 -4.70
N SER A 257 42.99 27.76 -4.73
CA SER A 257 42.61 28.71 -3.67
C SER A 257 41.12 29.09 -3.72
N GLU A 258 40.51 29.41 -2.57
CA GLU A 258 39.14 29.94 -2.51
C GLU A 258 38.97 31.20 -3.37
N LYS A 259 40.01 32.05 -3.43
CA LYS A 259 40.05 33.23 -4.29
C LYS A 259 39.98 32.87 -5.77
N THR A 260 40.64 31.77 -6.16
CA THR A 260 40.58 31.23 -7.52
C THR A 260 39.19 30.71 -7.85
N VAL A 261 38.54 30.00 -6.92
CA VAL A 261 37.14 29.58 -7.06
C VAL A 261 36.24 30.79 -7.27
N ALA A 262 36.30 31.80 -6.39
CA ALA A 262 35.50 33.02 -6.50
C ALA A 262 35.67 33.73 -7.86
N ARG A 263 36.89 33.78 -8.39
CA ARG A 263 37.15 34.31 -9.74
C ARG A 263 36.44 33.51 -10.82
N HIS A 264 36.53 32.18 -10.79
CA HIS A 264 35.80 31.33 -11.74
C HIS A 264 34.28 31.50 -11.61
N VAL A 265 33.75 31.63 -10.38
CA VAL A 265 32.32 31.87 -10.17
C VAL A 265 31.86 33.18 -10.78
N SER A 266 32.63 34.26 -10.59
CA SER A 266 32.34 35.55 -11.21
C SER A 266 32.27 35.43 -12.74
N ASN A 267 33.20 34.68 -13.36
CA ASN A 267 33.18 34.45 -14.80
C ASN A 267 31.97 33.62 -15.24
N ILE A 268 31.60 32.58 -14.48
CA ILE A 268 30.42 31.75 -14.73
C ILE A 268 29.16 32.61 -14.69
N PHE A 269 29.00 33.44 -13.67
CA PHE A 269 27.85 34.35 -13.53
C PHE A 269 27.74 35.31 -14.71
N SER A 270 28.86 35.90 -15.14
CA SER A 270 28.87 36.75 -16.33
C SER A 270 28.47 35.99 -17.61
N LYS A 271 29.02 34.78 -17.83
CA LYS A 271 28.72 33.98 -19.04
C LYS A 271 27.29 33.47 -19.09
N VAL A 272 26.73 33.06 -17.96
CA VAL A 272 25.33 32.58 -17.85
C VAL A 272 24.36 33.75 -17.66
N SER A 273 24.87 34.97 -17.52
CA SER A 273 24.09 36.18 -17.19
C SER A 273 23.27 36.00 -15.91
N ALA A 274 23.80 35.32 -14.90
CA ALA A 274 23.14 35.06 -13.63
C ALA A 274 23.61 36.06 -12.56
N THR A 275 22.67 36.62 -11.79
CA THR A 275 22.98 37.58 -10.71
C THR A 275 23.28 36.90 -9.38
N ASN A 276 22.80 35.66 -9.21
CA ASN A 276 22.95 34.91 -7.99
C ASN A 276 22.94 33.39 -8.25
N LYS A 277 23.26 32.62 -7.21
CA LYS A 277 23.33 31.16 -7.27
C LYS A 277 22.01 30.51 -7.70
N VAL A 278 20.86 31.03 -7.27
CA VAL A 278 19.54 30.49 -7.60
C VAL A 278 19.24 30.68 -9.09
N GLU A 279 19.57 31.86 -9.62
CA GLU A 279 19.40 32.15 -11.04
C GLU A 279 20.33 31.29 -11.92
N LEU A 280 21.58 31.07 -11.47
CA LEU A 280 22.50 30.14 -12.14
C LEU A 280 21.91 28.73 -12.20
N ILE A 281 21.40 28.21 -11.08
CA ILE A 281 20.78 26.88 -11.02
C ILE A 281 19.59 26.81 -11.99
N ASN A 282 18.67 27.78 -11.94
CA ASN A 282 17.49 27.78 -12.81
C ASN A 282 17.86 27.80 -14.30
N LYS A 283 18.86 28.60 -14.69
CA LYS A 283 19.33 28.71 -16.08
C LYS A 283 20.06 27.47 -16.57
N LEU A 284 20.80 26.78 -15.69
CA LEU A 284 21.50 25.54 -16.04
C LEU A 284 20.58 24.30 -15.98
N GLU A 285 19.52 24.33 -15.18
CA GLU A 285 18.49 23.27 -15.12
C GLU A 285 17.35 23.45 -16.14
N GLN A 286 17.30 24.56 -16.90
CA GLN A 286 16.16 24.96 -17.75
C GLN A 286 14.80 24.81 -17.03
N ARG A 287 14.73 25.23 -15.76
CA ARG A 287 13.42 25.56 -15.17
C ARG A 287 13.02 26.91 -15.74
N ASP A 288 12.39 26.91 -16.92
CA ASP A 288 11.70 28.09 -17.41
C ASP A 288 10.57 28.40 -16.42
N VAL A 289 10.88 29.26 -15.46
CA VAL A 289 9.90 29.97 -14.65
C VAL A 289 9.27 30.98 -15.60
N GLN A 290 8.36 30.53 -16.47
CA GLN A 290 7.35 31.41 -17.03
C GLN A 290 6.38 31.75 -15.90
N VAL A 291 6.79 32.68 -15.04
CA VAL A 291 5.88 33.48 -14.25
C VAL A 291 5.42 34.59 -15.18
N HIS A 292 4.23 34.40 -15.76
CA HIS A 292 3.35 35.47 -16.18
C HIS A 292 2.05 35.33 -15.40
#